data_AF-A0A413KAZ5-F1
#
_entry.id   AF-A0A413KAZ5-F1
#
_cell.length_a   1.000
_cell.length_b   1.000
_cell.length_c   1.000
_cell.angle_alpha   90.00
_cell.angle_beta   90.00
_cell.angle_gamma   90.00
#
_symmetry.space_group_name_H-M   'P 1'
#
loop_
_entity.id
_entity.type
_entity.pdbx_description
1 polymer ?
#
loop_
_entity_poly.entity_id
_entity_poly.type
_entity_poly.pdbx_seq_one_letter_code
_entity_poly.pdbx_strand_id
1 'polypeptide(L)' 'MKKILENMIRTWHQSGYALDEIAPLVPQVPKAEIAAIIHQYDKEARL' A
#
# COMPACT_ATOMS: atom_id res chain seq x y z
N MET A 1 11.93 0.67 3.74
CA MET A 1 11.50 0.40 2.35
C MET A 1 11.96 1.52 1.43
N LYS A 2 12.19 1.29 0.12
CA LYS A 2 12.47 2.41 -0.82
C LYS A 2 11.22 3.30 -0.87
N LYS A 3 11.35 4.61 -0.64
CA LYS A 3 10.21 5.58 -0.68
C LYS A 3 9.34 5.45 -1.94
N ILE A 4 9.96 5.06 -3.06
CA ILE A 4 9.26 4.79 -4.33
C ILE A 4 8.21 3.67 -4.18
N LEU A 5 8.55 2.59 -3.48
CA LEU A 5 7.68 1.42 -3.34
C LEU A 5 6.47 1.72 -2.45
N GLU A 6 6.68 2.46 -1.37
CA GLU A 6 5.61 2.94 -0.50
C GLU A 6 4.66 3.88 -1.26
N ASN A 7 5.21 4.82 -2.05
CA ASN A 7 4.40 5.71 -2.88
C ASN A 7 3.58 4.93 -3.92
N MET A 8 4.15 3.89 -4.55
CA MET A 8 3.41 3.05 -5.49
C MET A 8 2.25 2.31 -4.80
N ILE A 9 2.48 1.72 -3.62
CA ILE A 9 1.44 1.07 -2.81
C ILE A 9 0.31 2.06 -2.49
N ARG A 10 0.66 3.29 -2.07
CA ARG A 10 -0.32 4.36 -1.82
C ARG A 10 -1.11 4.69 -3.09
N THR A 11 -0.46 4.86 -4.25
CA THR A 11 -1.14 5.19 -5.52
C THR A 11 -2.09 4.09 -5.99
N TRP A 12 -1.73 2.80 -5.85
CA TRP A 12 -2.63 1.70 -6.19
C TRP A 12 -3.86 1.68 -5.28
N HIS A 13 -3.65 1.82 -3.97
CA HIS A 13 -4.76 1.89 -3.01
C HIS A 13 -5.67 3.09 -3.28
N GLN A 14 -5.11 4.26 -3.57
CA GLN A 14 -5.86 5.44 -4.02
C GLN A 14 -6.67 5.20 -5.29
N SER A 15 -6.18 4.34 -6.19
CA SER A 15 -6.86 3.96 -7.43
C SER A 15 -7.93 2.88 -7.23
N GLY A 16 -8.15 2.43 -5.99
CA GLY A 16 -9.19 1.47 -5.63
C GLY A 16 -8.74 0.01 -5.58
N TYR A 17 -7.43 -0.27 -5.69
CA TYR A 17 -6.91 -1.64 -5.60
C TYR A 17 -6.95 -2.14 -4.15
N ALA A 18 -7.42 -3.36 -3.96
CA ALA A 18 -7.42 -4.02 -2.67
C ALA A 18 -6.03 -4.59 -2.31
N LEU A 19 -5.82 -4.89 -1.03
CA LEU A 19 -4.60 -5.52 -0.52
C LEU A 19 -4.21 -6.79 -1.29
N ASP A 20 -5.19 -7.63 -1.64
CA ASP A 20 -4.98 -8.88 -2.37
C ASP A 20 -4.58 -8.66 -3.84
N GLU A 21 -4.91 -7.49 -4.40
CA GLU A 21 -4.52 -7.10 -5.75
C GLU A 21 -3.15 -6.42 -5.77
N ILE A 22 -2.77 -5.73 -4.70
CA ILE A 22 -1.47 -5.07 -4.56
C ILE A 22 -0.37 -6.06 -4.20
N ALA A 23 -0.64 -7.05 -3.33
CA ALA A 23 0.37 -7.99 -2.85
C ALA A 23 1.14 -8.74 -3.96
N PRO A 24 0.51 -9.20 -5.06
CA PRO A 24 1.22 -9.82 -6.18
C PRO A 24 2.09 -8.85 -6.99
N LEU A 25 1.82 -7.53 -6.96
CA LEU A 25 2.59 -6.52 -7.70
C LEU A 25 3.91 -6.15 -7.02
N VAL A 26 4.02 -6.45 -5.73
CA VAL A 26 5.19 -6.18 -4.88
C VAL A 26 5.56 -7.43 -4.07
N PRO A 27 5.98 -8.52 -4.74
CA PRO A 27 6.24 -9.80 -4.09
C PRO A 27 7.41 -9.74 -3.10
N GLN A 28 8.29 -8.74 -3.21
CA GLN A 28 9.38 -8.51 -2.26
C GLN A 28 8.94 -7.86 -0.94
N VAL A 29 7.69 -7.40 -0.84
CA VAL A 29 7.13 -6.77 0.37
C VAL A 29 6.15 -7.74 1.03
N PRO A 30 6.31 -8.05 2.33
CA PRO A 30 5.34 -8.84 3.05
C PRO A 30 3.95 -8.20 3.00
N LYS A 31 2.90 -9.01 2.78
CA LYS A 31 1.50 -8.56 2.74
C LYS A 31 1.10 -7.73 3.98
N ALA A 32 1.62 -8.09 5.15
CA ALA A 32 1.36 -7.34 6.38
C ALA A 32 1.93 -5.91 6.35
N GLU A 33 3.09 -5.71 5.70
CA GLU A 33 3.70 -4.38 5.56
C GLU A 33 2.91 -3.52 4.56
N ILE A 34 2.41 -4.12 3.47
CA ILE A 34 1.49 -3.46 2.53
C ILE A 34 0.21 -3.01 3.27
N ALA A 35 -0.36 -3.89 4.10
CA ALA A 35 -1.55 -3.57 4.89
C ALA A 35 -1.31 -2.41 5.87
N ALA A 36 -0.13 -2.35 6.49
CA ALA A 36 0.24 -1.27 7.39
C ALA A 36 0.35 0.08 6.64
N ILE A 37 0.94 0.10 5.44
CA ILE A 37 1.04 1.30 4.60
C ILE A 37 -0.36 1.80 4.20
N ILE A 38 -1.23 0.90 3.75
CA ILE A 38 -2.62 1.22 3.40
C ILE A 38 -3.36 1.80 4.61
N HIS A 39 -3.27 1.14 5.77
CA HIS A 39 -3.94 1.59 6.98
C HIS A 39 -3.46 2.98 7.44
N GLN A 40 -2.15 3.23 7.35
CA GLN A 40 -1.57 4.53 7.68
C GLN A 40 -2.06 5.61 6.70
N TYR A 41 -2.10 5.32 5.40
CA TYR A 41 -2.63 6.23 4.39
C TYR A 41 -4.11 6.57 4.63
N ASP A 42 -4.92 5.57 4.93
CA ASP A 42 -6.34 5.70 5.27
C ASP A 42 -6.61 6.52 6.54
N LYS A 43 -5.66 6.51 7.48
CA LYS A 43 -5.71 7.33 8.69
C LYS A 43 -5.35 8.78 8.39
N GLU A 44 -4.35 9.00 7.54
CA GLU A 44 -3.92 10.32 7.07
C GLU A 44 -4.99 11.00 6.20
N ALA A 45 -5.67 10.25 5.32
CA ALA A 45 -6.70 10.79 4.43
C ALA A 45 -8.03 11.13 5.13
N ARG A 46 -8.24 10.63 6.36
CA ARG A 46 -9.43 10.93 7.19
C ARG A 46 -9.24 12.14 8.12
N LEU A 47 -8.02 12.68 8.20
CA LEU A 47 -7.68 13.91 8.93
C LEU A 47 -7.68 15.11 7.97
#